data_AF-A0A1F4S7V2-F1
#
_entry.id   AF-A0A1F4S7V2-F1
#
_cell.length_a   1.000
_cell.length_b   1.000
_cell.length_c   1.000
_cell.angle_alpha   90.00
_cell.angle_beta   90.00
_cell.angle_gamma   90.00
#
_symmetry.space_group_name_H-M   'P 1'
#
loop_
_entity.id
_entity.type
_entity.pdbx_description
1 polymer ?
#
loop_
_entity_poly.entity_id
_entity_poly.type
_entity_poly.pdbx_seq_one_letter_code
_entity_poly.pdbx_strand_id
1 'polypeptide(L)'
;MLKLINMKAGYTLIELVIVIVLIGFFAAMVLPRFVSLNHETRLAAAKGALGSIRSAVAIRYIINATIEGFDAVPDNITPEMFQNREVPIEPLTNTNEVTIVSSLEDIVVGGVGWAYDNVNGKVWINNPNYINF
;
A
#
# COMPACT_ATOMS: atom_id res chain seq x y z
N MET A 1 4.65 -68.13 10.19
CA MET A 1 4.52 -66.66 10.25
C MET A 1 4.95 -66.10 8.90
N LEU A 2 4.02 -65.60 8.08
CA LEU A 2 4.33 -65.10 6.72
C LEU A 2 4.81 -63.65 6.81
N LYS A 3 6.01 -63.37 6.27
CA LYS A 3 6.57 -62.02 6.16
C LYS A 3 5.98 -61.36 4.91
N LEU A 4 5.08 -60.39 5.09
CA LEU A 4 4.58 -59.55 4.00
C LEU A 4 5.75 -58.69 3.47
N ILE A 5 6.17 -58.94 2.25
CA ILE A 5 7.19 -58.14 1.56
C ILE A 5 6.53 -56.81 1.19
N ASN A 6 6.94 -55.74 1.85
CA ASN A 6 6.51 -54.39 1.51
C ASN A 6 7.23 -53.96 0.22
N MET A 7 6.53 -54.04 -0.92
CA MET A 7 7.04 -53.56 -2.21
C MET A 7 7.14 -52.04 -2.16
N LYS A 8 8.34 -51.50 -1.92
CA LYS A 8 8.61 -50.08 -2.15
C LYS A 8 8.60 -49.82 -3.66
N ALA A 9 7.48 -49.33 -4.18
CA ALA A 9 7.42 -48.75 -5.51
C ALA A 9 8.33 -47.51 -5.54
N GLY A 10 9.37 -47.54 -6.37
CA GLY A 10 10.23 -46.38 -6.60
C GLY A 10 9.52 -45.38 -7.52
N TYR A 11 9.74 -44.09 -7.27
CA TYR A 11 9.31 -43.01 -8.17
C TYR A 11 9.96 -43.17 -9.54
N THR A 12 9.20 -42.98 -10.62
CA THR A 12 9.73 -43.09 -11.97
C THR A 12 10.42 -41.78 -12.38
N LEU A 13 11.47 -41.88 -13.20
CA LEU A 13 12.18 -40.69 -13.68
C LEU A 13 11.26 -39.79 -14.53
N ILE A 14 10.33 -40.40 -15.27
CA ILE A 14 9.33 -39.68 -16.05
C ILE A 14 8.35 -38.88 -15.18
N GLU A 15 8.02 -39.37 -13.99
CA GLU A 15 7.13 -38.71 -13.05
C GLU A 15 7.78 -37.46 -12.43
N LEU A 16 9.09 -37.49 -12.19
CA LEU A 16 9.83 -36.28 -11.81
C LEU A 16 9.86 -35.25 -12.96
N VAL A 17 10.09 -35.72 -14.19
CA VAL A 17 10.20 -34.86 -15.38
C VAL A 17 8.88 -34.18 -15.71
N ILE A 18 7.76 -34.91 -15.67
CA ILE A 18 6.45 -34.30 -15.97
C ILE A 18 6.07 -33.26 -14.91
N VAL A 19 6.42 -33.48 -13.63
CA VAL A 19 6.12 -32.52 -12.56
C VAL A 19 6.87 -31.20 -12.75
N ILE A 20 8.17 -31.23 -13.06
CA ILE A 20 8.93 -30.00 -13.28
C ILE A 20 8.49 -29.27 -14.55
N VAL A 21 8.11 -30.00 -15.61
CA VAL A 21 7.56 -29.42 -16.84
C VAL A 21 6.21 -28.74 -16.57
N LEU A 22 5.32 -29.40 -15.80
CA LEU A 22 4.03 -28.83 -15.44
C LEU A 22 4.18 -27.58 -14.55
N ILE A 23 5.03 -27.62 -13.53
CA ILE A 23 5.30 -26.44 -12.68
C ILE A 23 5.88 -25.30 -13.52
N GLY A 24 6.81 -25.60 -14.43
CA GLY A 24 7.37 -24.60 -15.36
C GLY A 24 6.32 -23.95 -16.26
N PHE A 25 5.40 -24.75 -16.82
CA PHE A 25 4.30 -24.25 -17.66
C PHE A 25 3.35 -23.33 -16.88
N PHE A 26 2.90 -23.75 -15.69
CA PHE A 26 2.03 -22.92 -14.87
C PHE A 26 2.73 -21.65 -14.37
N ALA A 27 4.00 -21.73 -13.98
CA ALA A 27 4.77 -20.57 -13.55
C ALA A 27 4.88 -19.52 -14.67
N ALA A 28 5.16 -19.95 -15.91
CA ALA A 28 5.24 -19.05 -17.05
C ALA A 28 3.93 -18.30 -17.32
N MET A 29 2.77 -18.94 -17.08
CA MET A 29 1.45 -18.31 -17.25
C MET A 29 1.07 -17.38 -16.09
N VAL A 30 1.37 -17.76 -14.85
CA VAL A 30 0.87 -17.08 -13.63
C VAL A 30 1.75 -15.89 -13.22
N LEU A 31 3.07 -16.00 -13.36
CA LEU A 31 4.03 -14.99 -12.89
C LEU A 31 3.77 -13.56 -13.44
N PRO A 32 3.49 -13.35 -14.74
CA PRO A 32 3.30 -12.00 -15.28
C PRO A 32 2.13 -11.27 -14.62
N ARG A 33 1.02 -11.99 -14.39
CA ARG A 33 -0.18 -11.46 -13.75
C ARG A 33 0.04 -11.22 -12.26
N PHE A 34 0.82 -12.05 -11.59
CA PHE A 34 1.15 -11.85 -10.19
C PHE A 34 1.92 -10.54 -9.97
N VAL A 35 2.88 -10.22 -10.84
CA VAL A 35 3.65 -8.97 -10.76
C VAL A 35 2.77 -7.74 -10.98
N SER A 36 1.85 -7.75 -11.96
CA SER A 36 0.95 -6.62 -12.20
C SER A 36 -0.04 -6.41 -11.05
N LEU A 37 -0.64 -7.49 -10.53
CA LEU A 37 -1.57 -7.44 -9.41
C LEU A 37 -0.92 -6.85 -8.16
N ASN A 38 0.35 -7.17 -7.88
CA ASN A 38 1.06 -6.61 -6.73
C ASN A 38 1.19 -5.08 -6.78
N HIS A 39 1.27 -4.48 -7.97
CA HIS A 39 1.30 -3.03 -8.09
C HIS A 39 -0.09 -2.42 -7.82
N GLU A 40 -1.13 -3.00 -8.44
CA GLU A 40 -2.50 -2.55 -8.29
C GLU A 40 -3.01 -2.68 -6.85
N THR A 41 -2.64 -3.75 -6.14
CA THR A 41 -3.02 -3.95 -4.74
C THR A 41 -2.40 -2.90 -3.82
N ARG A 42 -1.12 -2.55 -4.04
CA ARG A 42 -0.47 -1.47 -3.28
C ARG A 42 -1.13 -0.13 -3.56
N LEU A 43 -1.47 0.16 -4.82
CA LEU A 43 -2.16 1.39 -5.17
C LEU A 43 -3.58 1.45 -4.56
N ALA A 44 -4.32 0.34 -4.57
CA ALA A 44 -5.64 0.27 -3.94
C ALA A 44 -5.55 0.44 -2.41
N ALA A 45 -4.55 -0.16 -1.77
CA ALA A 45 -4.28 0.04 -0.35
C ALA A 45 -3.90 1.50 -0.04
N ALA A 46 -3.07 2.13 -0.90
CA ALA A 46 -2.71 3.54 -0.78
C ALA A 46 -3.94 4.44 -0.85
N LYS A 47 -4.89 4.17 -1.76
CA LYS A 47 -6.16 4.90 -1.84
C LYS A 47 -7.01 4.74 -0.58
N GLY A 48 -7.06 3.54 -0.01
CA GLY A 48 -7.75 3.28 1.26
C GLY A 48 -7.15 4.08 2.42
N ALA A 49 -5.83 4.06 2.55
CA ALA A 49 -5.09 4.86 3.54
C ALA A 49 -5.24 6.37 3.30
N LEU A 50 -5.22 6.82 2.05
CA LEU A 50 -5.45 8.22 1.71
C LEU A 50 -6.83 8.70 2.17
N GLY A 51 -7.85 7.85 2.02
CA GLY A 51 -9.19 8.13 2.54
C GLY A 51 -9.21 8.32 4.05
N SER A 52 -8.50 7.48 4.82
CA SER A 52 -8.44 7.62 6.28
C SER A 52 -7.73 8.90 6.71
N ILE A 53 -6.66 9.29 6.02
CA ILE A 53 -5.94 10.54 6.28
C ILE A 53 -6.83 11.75 5.96
N ARG A 54 -7.51 11.76 4.80
CA ARG A 54 -8.45 12.84 4.42
C ARG A 54 -9.57 12.98 5.47
N SER A 55 -10.10 11.87 5.99
CA SER A 55 -11.06 11.91 7.10
C SER A 55 -10.47 12.47 8.40
N ALA A 56 -9.24 12.09 8.75
CA ALA A 56 -8.56 12.59 9.94
C ALA A 56 -8.31 14.10 9.88
N VAL A 57 -7.90 14.61 8.71
CA VAL A 57 -7.74 16.05 8.45
C VAL A 57 -9.07 16.80 8.62
N ALA A 58 -10.16 16.27 8.04
CA ALA A 58 -11.49 16.88 8.17
C ALA A 58 -11.99 16.91 9.62
N ILE A 59 -11.79 15.83 10.37
CA ILE A 59 -12.16 15.76 11.80
C ILE A 59 -11.33 16.77 12.59
N ARG A 60 -10.02 16.85 12.36
CA ARG A 60 -9.14 17.80 13.05
C ARG A 60 -9.51 19.24 12.74
N TYR A 61 -9.84 19.55 11.49
CA TYR A 61 -10.33 20.87 11.11
C TYR A 61 -11.58 21.28 11.91
N ILE A 62 -12.55 20.37 12.06
CA ILE A 62 -13.75 20.63 12.87
C ILE A 62 -13.41 20.85 14.35
N ILE A 63 -12.45 20.09 14.89
CA ILE A 63 -11.94 20.25 16.26
C ILE A 63 -11.31 21.64 16.44
N ASN A 64 -10.44 22.06 15.52
CA ASN A 64 -9.80 23.38 15.58
C ASN A 64 -10.86 24.50 15.57
N ALA A 65 -11.82 24.41 14.66
CA ALA A 65 -12.89 25.40 14.53
C ALA A 65 -13.83 25.46 15.76
N THR A 66 -14.12 24.30 16.38
CA THR A 66 -15.13 24.22 17.45
C THR A 66 -14.54 24.36 18.86
N ILE A 67 -13.37 23.76 19.09
CA ILE A 67 -12.76 23.66 20.43
C ILE A 67 -11.68 24.72 20.61
N GLU A 68 -10.81 24.88 19.61
CA GLU A 68 -9.66 25.78 19.70
C GLU A 68 -10.00 27.21 19.25
N GLY A 69 -11.12 27.38 18.55
CA GLY A 69 -11.70 28.68 18.23
C GLY A 69 -11.03 29.39 17.07
N PHE A 70 -10.34 28.65 16.19
CA PHE A 70 -9.77 29.20 14.96
C PHE A 70 -10.11 28.31 13.76
N ASP A 71 -10.34 28.96 12.62
CA ASP A 71 -10.78 28.30 11.39
C ASP A 71 -9.57 27.98 10.49
N ALA A 72 -8.78 26.98 10.90
CA ALA A 72 -7.62 26.53 10.14
C ALA A 72 -7.52 25.00 10.07
N VAL A 73 -7.11 24.52 8.90
CA VAL A 73 -6.69 23.14 8.70
C VAL A 73 -5.44 22.85 9.55
N PRO A 74 -5.15 21.56 9.86
CA PRO A 74 -3.96 21.20 10.63
C PRO A 74 -2.67 21.70 9.95
N ASP A 75 -1.71 22.21 10.72
CA ASP A 75 -0.40 22.62 10.17
C ASP A 75 0.38 21.45 9.58
N ASN A 76 0.17 20.24 10.11
CA ASN A 76 0.74 18.99 9.63
C ASN A 76 -0.19 17.80 9.97
N ILE A 77 0.02 16.68 9.30
CA ILE A 77 -0.60 15.40 9.64
C ILE A 77 0.21 14.78 10.78
N THR A 78 -0.33 14.81 11.99
CA THR A 78 0.34 14.28 13.18
C THR A 78 -0.23 12.94 13.60
N PRO A 79 0.55 12.10 14.31
CA PRO A 79 0.06 10.80 14.76
C PRO A 79 -1.16 10.89 15.69
N GLU A 80 -1.32 11.99 16.44
CA GLU A 80 -2.46 12.25 17.33
C GLU A 80 -3.81 12.33 16.60
N MET A 81 -3.79 12.50 15.28
CA MET A 81 -5.00 12.51 14.46
C MET A 81 -5.59 11.11 14.24
N PHE A 82 -4.85 10.06 14.60
CA PHE A 82 -5.23 8.66 14.38
C PHE A 82 -5.37 7.91 15.71
N GLN A 83 -6.29 6.94 15.74
CA GLN A 83 -6.58 6.17 16.96
C GLN A 83 -5.39 5.33 17.42
N ASN A 84 -4.60 4.79 16.49
CA ASN A 84 -3.38 4.04 16.76
C ASN A 84 -2.17 4.93 17.05
N ARG A 85 -2.34 6.27 17.06
CA ARG A 85 -1.27 7.24 17.24
C ARG A 85 -0.13 7.09 16.23
N GLU A 86 -0.45 6.71 15.00
CA GLU A 86 0.52 6.57 13.91
C GLU A 86 -0.11 7.06 12.61
N VAL A 87 0.67 7.81 11.81
CA VAL A 87 0.27 8.16 10.44
C VAL A 87 0.29 6.87 9.60
N PRO A 88 -0.78 6.56 8.85
CA PRO A 88 -0.82 5.40 7.97
C PRO A 88 0.39 5.34 7.04
N ILE A 89 0.98 4.16 6.88
CA ILE A 89 2.09 3.95 5.96
C ILE A 89 1.55 3.95 4.53
N GLU A 90 2.22 4.71 3.66
CA GLU A 90 2.00 4.72 2.23
C GLU A 90 2.56 3.43 1.61
N PRO A 91 1.73 2.56 1.01
CA PRO A 91 2.16 1.21 0.59
C PRO A 91 3.11 1.13 -0.62
N LEU A 92 3.24 2.16 -1.45
CA LEU A 92 4.09 2.15 -2.65
C LEU A 92 5.56 2.34 -2.30
N THR A 93 5.85 3.25 -1.38
CA THR A 93 7.20 3.58 -0.89
C THR A 93 7.48 2.99 0.49
N ASN A 94 6.45 2.48 1.17
CA ASN A 94 6.53 1.90 2.51
C ASN A 94 7.05 2.89 3.56
N THR A 95 6.59 4.13 3.47
CA THR A 95 6.97 5.22 4.39
C THR A 95 5.71 5.90 4.96
N ASN A 96 5.84 6.52 6.12
CA ASN A 96 4.80 7.36 6.73
C ASN A 96 5.19 8.85 6.72
N GLU A 97 6.15 9.21 5.89
CA GLU A 97 6.64 10.58 5.78
C GLU A 97 5.55 11.48 5.19
N VAL A 98 5.45 12.70 5.70
CA VAL A 98 4.50 13.71 5.24
C VAL A 98 5.30 14.92 4.79
N THR A 99 5.26 15.21 3.49
CA THR A 99 5.87 16.39 2.89
C THR A 99 4.82 17.47 2.73
N ILE A 100 5.10 18.68 3.21
CA ILE A 100 4.21 19.83 3.02
C ILE A 100 4.41 20.36 1.61
N VAL A 101 3.31 20.52 0.87
CA VAL A 101 3.28 21.05 -0.50
C VAL A 101 2.31 22.23 -0.57
N SER A 102 2.56 23.18 -1.47
CA SER A 102 1.66 24.33 -1.67
C SER A 102 0.69 24.12 -2.84
N SER A 103 0.99 23.17 -3.71
CA SER A 103 0.12 22.77 -4.82
C SER A 103 0.44 21.35 -5.31
N LEU A 104 -0.41 20.83 -6.19
CA LEU A 104 -0.19 19.56 -6.88
C LEU A 104 1.10 19.54 -7.73
N GLU A 105 1.54 20.70 -8.21
CA GLU A 105 2.71 20.83 -9.09
C GLU A 105 4.03 20.71 -8.31
N ASP A 106 3.99 20.88 -7.00
CA ASP A 106 5.15 20.71 -6.11
C ASP A 106 5.49 19.23 -5.86
N ILE A 107 4.58 18.32 -6.23
CA ILE A 107 4.79 16.87 -6.06
C ILE A 107 5.80 16.39 -7.10
N VAL A 108 7.02 16.09 -6.63
CA VAL A 108 8.14 15.68 -7.48
C VAL A 108 8.19 14.17 -7.75
N VAL A 109 8.78 13.79 -8.88
CA VAL A 109 9.11 12.39 -9.17
C VAL A 109 10.10 11.88 -8.13
N GLY A 110 9.76 10.79 -7.44
CA GLY A 110 10.60 10.22 -6.38
C GLY A 110 10.28 10.72 -4.98
N GLY A 111 9.19 11.49 -4.82
CA GLY A 111 8.61 11.73 -3.50
C GLY A 111 8.26 10.42 -2.78
N VAL A 112 8.27 10.49 -1.45
CA VAL A 112 7.95 9.38 -0.55
C VAL A 112 6.79 9.76 0.36
N GLY A 113 5.97 8.77 0.71
CA GLY A 113 4.87 8.96 1.64
C GLY A 113 3.75 9.85 1.09
N TRP A 114 3.31 10.77 1.93
CA TRP A 114 2.14 11.62 1.69
C TRP A 114 2.57 13.05 1.36
N ALA A 115 1.87 13.66 0.41
CA ALA A 115 1.94 15.09 0.15
C ALA A 115 0.73 15.77 0.79
N TYR A 116 0.97 16.77 1.62
CA TYR A 116 -0.07 17.48 2.36
C TYR A 116 -0.02 18.99 2.09
N ASP A 117 -1.15 19.54 1.68
CA ASP A 117 -1.36 20.97 1.56
C ASP A 117 -1.99 21.49 2.86
N ASN A 118 -1.15 22.15 3.66
CA ASN A 118 -1.51 22.72 4.96
C ASN A 118 -2.28 24.04 4.86
N VAL A 119 -2.60 24.51 3.65
CA VAL A 119 -3.43 25.69 3.44
C VAL A 119 -4.86 25.26 3.10
N ASN A 120 -5.00 24.27 2.22
CA ASN A 120 -6.32 23.80 1.74
C ASN A 120 -6.77 22.48 2.37
N GLY A 121 -5.95 21.85 3.22
CA GLY A 121 -6.25 20.56 3.86
C GLY A 121 -6.31 19.39 2.87
N LYS A 122 -5.70 19.53 1.70
CA LYS A 122 -5.70 18.49 0.66
C LYS A 122 -4.54 17.53 0.86
N VAL A 123 -4.77 16.26 0.56
CA VAL A 123 -3.79 15.19 0.75
C VAL A 123 -3.72 14.36 -0.53
N TRP A 124 -2.50 14.00 -0.92
CA TRP A 124 -2.20 13.14 -2.06
C TRP A 124 -1.10 12.13 -1.72
N ILE A 125 -0.96 11.14 -2.58
CA ILE A 125 0.25 10.32 -2.63
C ILE A 125 1.38 11.23 -3.16
N ASN A 126 2.55 11.21 -2.51
CA ASN A 126 3.69 12.04 -2.89
C ASN A 126 4.41 11.51 -4.14
N ASN A 127 3.68 11.40 -5.24
CA ASN A 127 4.22 10.96 -6.53
C ASN A 127 3.32 11.45 -7.68
N PRO A 128 3.89 12.12 -8.70
CA PRO A 128 3.12 12.73 -9.79
C PRO A 128 2.34 11.71 -10.62
N ASN A 129 2.74 10.43 -10.64
CA ASN A 129 2.01 9.38 -11.36
C ASN A 129 0.68 9.00 -10.70
N TYR A 130 0.44 9.44 -9.45
CA TYR A 130 -0.70 9.02 -8.64
C TYR A 130 -1.53 10.20 -8.10
N ILE A 131 -1.48 11.37 -8.75
CA ILE A 131 -2.17 12.60 -8.31
C ILE A 131 -3.66 12.69 -8.69
N ASN A 132 -4.10 11.92 -9.70
CA ASN A 132 -5.46 11.98 -10.22
C ASN A 132 -6.49 11.19 -9.38
N PHE A 133 -6.27 11.09 -8.07
CA PHE A 133 -7.08 10.30 -7.12
C PHE A 133 -7.57 11.12 -5.91
#